data_AF-A0AA47M8Q2-F1
#
_entry.id   AF-A0AA47M8Q2-F1
#
_cell.length_a   1.000
_cell.length_b   1.000
_cell.length_c   1.000
_cell.angle_alpha   90.00
_cell.angle_beta   90.00
_cell.angle_gamma   90.00
#
_symmetry.space_group_name_H-M   'P 1'
#
loop_
_entity.id
_entity.type
_entity.pdbx_description
1 polymer ?
#
loop_
_entity_poly.entity_id
_entity_poly.type
_entity_poly.pdbx_seq_one_letter_code
_entity_poly.pdbx_strand_id
1 'polypeptide(L)' 'MDYTRYVGRCMGLALIAMLMDTVGLILFFVGVFASSNFWDFLIFTGTLLIFLSLVFWILWYLGNIEVSLEELRQA' A
#
# COMPACT_ATOMS: atom_id res chain seq x y z
N MET A 1 -15.04 -17.86 -1.57
CA MET A 1 -15.08 -16.42 -1.91
C MET A 1 -13.83 -16.13 -2.71
N ASP A 2 -13.95 -15.95 -4.02
CA ASP A 2 -12.81 -15.67 -4.90
C ASP A 2 -12.39 -14.20 -4.75
N TYR A 3 -11.70 -13.90 -3.65
CA TYR A 3 -11.13 -12.57 -3.37
C TYR A 3 -10.18 -12.09 -4.48
N THR A 4 -9.58 -13.04 -5.20
CA THR A 4 -8.74 -12.86 -6.40
C THR A 4 -9.41 -12.05 -7.51
N ARG A 5 -10.74 -12.08 -7.63
CA ARG A 5 -11.45 -11.35 -8.69
C ARG A 5 -11.59 -9.85 -8.41
N TYR A 6 -11.57 -9.45 -7.14
CA TYR A 6 -11.71 -8.05 -6.70
C TYR A 6 -10.38 -7.30 -6.65
N VAL A 7 -9.28 -8.02 -6.42
CA VAL A 7 -7.94 -7.42 -6.22
C VAL A 7 -7.17 -7.31 -7.55
N GLY A 8 -7.73 -7.77 -8.67
CA GLY A 8 -7.09 -7.63 -9.98
C GLY A 8 -5.93 -8.59 -10.22
N ARG A 9 -5.29 -8.47 -11.38
CA ARG A 9 -4.32 -9.45 -11.91
C ARG A 9 -3.00 -9.50 -11.12
N CYS A 10 -2.66 -8.45 -10.38
CA CYS A 10 -1.42 -8.33 -9.58
C CYS A 10 -1.67 -8.42 -8.07
N MET A 11 -2.37 -9.45 -7.59
CA MET A 11 -2.75 -9.60 -6.18
C MET A 11 -1.57 -9.54 -5.19
N GLY A 12 -0.37 -10.00 -5.59
CA GLY A 12 0.82 -9.95 -4.73
C GLY A 12 1.26 -8.53 -4.36
N LEU A 13 1.18 -7.57 -5.30
CA LEU A 13 1.55 -6.18 -5.06
C LEU A 13 0.59 -5.50 -4.08
N ALA A 14 -0.71 -5.74 -4.24
CA ALA A 14 -1.73 -5.24 -3.31
C ALA A 14 -1.55 -5.81 -1.90
N LEU A 15 -1.24 -7.11 -1.79
CA LEU A 15 -1.01 -7.73 -0.47
C LEU A 15 0.20 -7.10 0.23
N ILE A 16 1.31 -6.90 -0.48
CA ILE A 16 2.51 -6.25 0.07
C ILE A 16 2.18 -4.82 0.51
N ALA A 17 1.47 -4.05 -0.32
CA ALA A 17 1.06 -2.68 0.01
C ALA A 17 0.21 -2.63 1.29
N MET A 18 -0.81 -3.49 1.39
CA MET A 18 -1.68 -3.57 2.57
C MET A 18 -0.94 -4.01 3.84
N LEU A 19 -0.04 -4.98 3.73
CA LEU A 19 0.78 -5.43 4.87
C LEU A 19 1.67 -4.29 5.36
N MET A 20 2.30 -3.56 4.43
CA MET A 20 3.12 -2.40 4.76
C MET A 20 2.27 -1.32 5.44
N ASP A 21 1.13 -0.93 4.90
CA ASP A 21 0.25 0.07 5.53
C ASP A 21 -0.16 -0.34 6.95
N THR A 22 -0.56 -1.60 7.12
CA THR A 22 -1.01 -2.11 8.42
C THR A 22 0.13 -2.05 9.45
N VAL A 23 1.32 -2.55 9.08
CA VAL A 23 2.50 -2.50 9.96
C VAL A 23 2.92 -1.07 10.24
N GLY A 24 2.94 -0.20 9.22
CA GLY A 24 3.31 1.19 9.33
C GLY A 24 2.37 1.99 10.24
N LEU A 25 1.06 1.75 10.13
CA LEU A 25 0.04 2.35 11.02
C LEU A 25 0.21 1.86 12.46
N ILE A 26 0.43 0.56 12.67
CA ILE A 26 0.68 0.02 14.01
C ILE A 26 1.92 0.69 14.61
N LEU A 27 3.04 0.76 13.88
CA LEU A 27 4.26 1.41 14.36
C LEU A 27 4.05 2.90 14.63
N PHE A 28 3.31 3.60 13.77
CA PHE A 28 2.99 5.01 13.96
C PHE A 28 2.15 5.25 15.21
N PHE A 29 1.08 4.46 15.42
CA PHE A 29 0.23 4.59 16.60
C PHE A 29 0.94 4.16 17.89
N VAL A 30 1.65 3.02 17.86
CA VAL A 30 2.46 2.55 18.99
C VAL A 30 3.57 3.53 19.31
N GLY A 31 4.14 4.17 18.28
CA GLY A 31 4.85 5.42 18.36
C GLY A 31 4.00 6.39 19.16
N VAL A 32 3.08 7.14 18.57
CA VAL A 32 2.27 8.20 19.19
C VAL A 32 1.87 7.96 20.66
N PHE A 33 1.44 6.76 21.07
CA PHE A 33 1.04 6.45 22.45
C PHE A 33 2.16 5.96 23.40
N ALA A 34 3.34 5.57 22.91
CA ALA A 34 4.43 5.15 23.78
C ALA A 34 5.08 6.33 24.52
N SER A 35 5.33 6.18 25.82
CA SER A 35 6.09 7.15 26.63
C SER A 35 7.60 6.81 26.69
N SER A 36 8.07 5.88 25.87
CA SER A 36 9.44 5.35 25.91
C SER A 36 10.40 6.21 25.07
N ASN A 37 11.69 6.22 25.39
CA ASN A 37 12.72 6.98 24.66
C ASN A 37 12.89 6.58 23.17
N PHE A 38 12.25 5.51 22.71
CA PHE A 38 12.27 5.04 21.31
C PHE A 38 11.07 5.51 20.48
N TRP A 39 10.23 6.39 21.03
CA TRP A 39 9.03 6.93 20.39
C TRP A 39 9.28 7.51 18.99
N ASP A 40 10.30 8.36 18.88
CA ASP A 40 10.66 9.03 17.64
C ASP A 40 10.98 8.02 16.53
N PHE A 41 11.78 7.00 16.86
CA PHE A 41 12.15 5.95 15.91
C PHE A 41 10.93 5.19 15.38
N LEU A 42 9.97 4.87 16.25
CA LEU A 42 8.72 4.18 15.86
C LEU A 42 7.88 5.04 14.91
N ILE A 43 7.74 6.33 15.21
CA ILE A 43 6.99 7.26 14.37
C ILE A 43 7.64 7.43 12.99
N PHE A 44 8.96 7.68 12.96
CA PHE A 44 9.69 7.85 11.70
C PHE A 44 9.67 6.58 10.85
N THR A 45 9.86 5.42 11.47
CA THR A 45 9.83 4.14 10.74
C THR A 45 8.43 3.84 10.23
N GLY A 46 7.40 4.04 11.06
CA GLY A 46 6.00 3.80 10.67
C GLY A 46 5.55 4.71 9.52
N THR A 47 5.84 6.01 9.61
CA THR A 47 5.51 6.96 8.54
C THR A 47 6.29 6.69 7.25
N LEU A 48 7.59 6.37 7.35
CA LEU A 48 8.40 6.01 6.18
C LEU A 48 7.85 4.75 5.48
N LEU A 49 7.39 3.77 6.27
CA LEU A 49 6.87 2.50 5.77
C LEU A 49 5.51 2.68 5.06
N ILE A 50 4.63 3.53 5.60
CA ILE A 50 3.38 3.96 4.91
C ILE A 50 3.73 4.73 3.62
N PHE A 51 4.71 5.62 3.65
CA PHE A 51 5.08 6.37 2.44
C PHE A 51 5.62 5.43 1.35
N LEU A 52 6.44 4.44 1.72
CA LEU A 52 6.97 3.45 0.79
C LEU A 52 5.88 2.53 0.21
N SER A 53 4.81 2.27 0.96
CA SER A 53 3.68 1.45 0.47
C SER A 53 3.00 2.06 -0.76
N LEU A 54 3.01 3.40 -0.90
CA LEU A 54 2.42 4.11 -2.02
C LEU A 54 3.01 3.67 -3.37
N VAL A 55 4.29 3.30 -3.38
CA VAL A 55 4.94 2.77 -4.59
C VAL A 55 4.27 1.47 -5.03
N PHE A 56 3.96 0.57 -4.09
CA PHE A 56 3.29 -0.69 -4.38
C PHE A 56 1.83 -0.48 -4.79
N TRP A 57 1.14 0.50 -4.19
CA TRP A 57 -0.19 0.92 -4.63
C TRP A 57 -0.21 1.41 -6.07
N ILE A 58 0.75 2.25 -6.46
CA ILE A 58 0.87 2.76 -7.83
C ILE A 58 1.16 1.62 -8.80
N LEU A 59 2.08 0.71 -8.47
CA LEU A 59 2.41 -0.44 -9.32
C LEU A 59 1.22 -1.39 -9.49
N TRP A 60 0.49 -1.64 -8.40
CA TRP A 60 -0.72 -2.44 -8.44
C TRP A 60 -1.80 -1.79 -9.30
N TYR A 61 -2.03 -0.48 -9.14
CA TYR A 61 -3.00 0.27 -9.94
C TYR A 61 -2.63 0.22 -11.41
N LEU A 62 -1.37 0.50 -11.76
CA LEU A 62 -0.88 0.46 -13.14
C LEU A 62 -1.03 -0.92 -13.78
N GLY A 63 -0.79 -1.99 -13.01
CA GLY A 63 -0.99 -3.37 -13.46
C GLY A 63 -2.45 -3.80 -13.62
N ASN A 64 -3.39 -3.01 -13.08
CA ASN A 64 -4.83 -3.27 -13.15
C ASN A 64 -5.58 -2.31 -14.10
N ILE A 65 -4.91 -1.32 -14.70
CA ILE A 65 -5.49 -0.49 -15.76
C ILE A 65 -5.54 -1.32 -17.05
N GLU A 66 -6.74 -1.78 -17.41
CA GLU A 66 -7.03 -2.31 -18.74
C GLU A 66 -7.51 -1.17 -19.64
N VAL A 67 -6.65 -0.71 -20.55
CA VAL A 67 -7.06 0.23 -21.59
C VAL A 67 -7.81 -0.53 -22.67
N SER A 68 -9.08 -0.17 -22.91
CA SER A 68 -9.82 -0.75 -24.02
C SER A 68 -9.23 -0.23 -25.34
N LEU A 69 -9.00 -1.14 -26.29
CA LEU A 69 -8.50 -0.78 -27.62
C LEU A 69 -9.48 0.13 -28.40
N GLU A 70 -10.75 0.15 -27.97
CA GLU A 70 -11.81 0.99 -28.53
C GLU A 70 -11.64 2.47 -28.13
N GLU A 71 -11.21 2.76 -26.89
CA GLU A 71 -10.86 4.12 -26.47
C GLU A 71 -9.56 4.61 -27.12
N LEU A 72 -8.56 3.74 -27.30
CA LEU A 72 -7.33 4.07 -28.05
C LEU A 72 -7.57 4.34 -29.54
N ARG A 73 -8.63 3.76 -30.12
CA ARG A 73 -8.99 3.98 -31.54
C ARG A 73 -9.77 5.29 -31.75
N GLN A 74 -10.33 5.87 -30.69
CA GLN A 74 -11.11 7.11 -30.74
C GLN A 74 -10.31 8.37 -30.36
N ALA A 75 -9.05 8.24 -29.96
CA ALA A 75 -8.09 9.33 -29.73
C ALA A 75 -7.18 9.56 -30.95
#